data_AF-U3BE90-F1
#
_entry.id   AF-U3BE90-F1
#
_cell.length_a   1.000
_cell.length_b   1.000
_cell.length_c   1.000
_cell.angle_alpha   90.00
_cell.angle_beta   90.00
_cell.angle_gamma   90.00
#
_symmetry.space_group_name_H-M   'P 1'
#
loop_
_entity.id
_entity.type
_entity.pdbx_description
1 polymer ?
#
loop_
_entity_poly.entity_id
_entity_poly.type
_entity_poly.pdbx_seq_one_letter_code
_entity_poly.pdbx_strand_id
1 'polypeptide(L)'
;MTEITVNGMTCTSCATHVKDALEKIPGVNAAVVSYPESRAQVMADTAVSHNQLLAAIAALGYQGSIRVGDFKDEPKIRDALEGAGLHIAIIGSGGAAMAAALKAVEQGATVTLIERGTIGGTCVNIGCVPSKIMIRAAHIAHLRRESPFDGGIAATVPAIDRSKLLAQQQARVDELRHAKYEGILDGNPAITVLHGEARFKDDQSLVVRLNEGFGEQWNQKPT
;
A
#
# COMPACT_ATOMS: atom_id res chain seq x y z
N MET A 1 -3.09 9.31 22.70
CA MET A 1 -2.15 9.98 21.78
C MET A 1 -2.56 11.44 21.72
N THR A 2 -1.66 12.34 22.05
CA THR A 2 -1.94 13.79 22.15
C THR A 2 -1.23 14.50 21.00
N GLU A 3 -1.96 15.33 20.26
CA GLU A 3 -1.41 16.15 19.17
C GLU A 3 -1.22 17.60 19.63
N ILE A 4 -0.02 18.13 19.40
CA ILE A 4 0.40 19.46 19.82
C ILE A 4 0.88 20.23 18.59
N THR A 5 0.35 21.43 18.37
CA THR A 5 0.93 22.38 17.41
C THR A 5 2.08 23.09 18.11
N VAL A 6 3.27 23.10 17.50
CA VAL A 6 4.49 23.69 18.06
C VAL A 6 4.98 24.80 17.16
N ASN A 7 4.76 26.05 17.61
CA ASN A 7 5.17 27.25 16.88
C ASN A 7 6.54 27.74 17.37
N GLY A 8 7.34 28.28 16.44
CA GLY A 8 8.66 28.85 16.72
C GLY A 8 9.85 27.95 16.38
N MET A 9 9.61 26.73 15.87
CA MET A 9 10.68 25.92 15.27
C MET A 9 11.12 26.52 13.93
N THR A 10 12.42 26.62 13.70
CA THR A 10 12.98 27.22 12.47
C THR A 10 13.85 26.25 11.67
N CYS A 11 14.11 25.05 12.19
CA CYS A 11 14.87 24.01 11.50
C CYS A 11 14.60 22.62 12.11
N THR A 12 15.12 21.58 11.45
CA THR A 12 14.99 20.19 11.90
C THR A 12 15.65 19.91 13.26
N SER A 13 16.73 20.62 13.63
CA SER A 13 17.33 20.44 14.96
C SER A 13 16.44 20.98 16.08
N CYS A 14 15.61 22.01 15.83
CA CYS A 14 14.56 22.43 16.77
C CYS A 14 13.56 21.29 17.03
N ALA A 15 13.14 20.57 15.98
CA ALA A 15 12.23 19.44 16.13
C ALA A 15 12.84 18.29 16.96
N THR A 16 14.12 18.00 16.77
CA THR A 16 14.85 17.02 17.60
C THR A 16 14.88 17.45 19.07
N HIS A 17 15.18 18.71 19.37
CA HIS A 17 15.21 19.20 20.75
C HIS A 17 13.84 19.13 21.43
N VAL A 18 12.77 19.44 20.70
CA VAL A 18 11.39 19.32 21.21
C VAL A 18 11.04 17.85 21.47
N LYS A 19 11.44 16.94 20.57
CA LYS A 19 11.25 15.50 20.76
C LYS A 19 11.93 15.02 22.04
N ASP A 20 13.21 15.34 22.20
CA ASP A 20 14.01 14.88 23.34
C ASP A 20 13.48 15.42 24.68
N ALA A 21 12.93 16.64 24.69
CA ALA A 21 12.31 17.20 25.89
C ALA A 21 10.99 16.52 26.25
N LEU A 22 10.18 16.16 25.26
CA LEU A 22 8.91 15.45 25.45
C LEU A 22 9.13 14.01 25.96
N GLU A 23 10.11 13.29 25.40
CA GLU A 23 10.42 11.91 25.81
C GLU A 23 11.07 11.82 27.21
N LYS A 24 11.59 12.92 27.74
CA LYS A 24 12.10 12.99 29.13
C LYS A 24 11.01 13.10 30.19
N ILE A 25 9.76 13.35 29.80
CA ILE A 25 8.64 13.47 30.74
C ILE A 25 8.24 12.06 31.21
N PRO A 26 8.26 11.77 32.52
CA PRO A 26 7.82 10.47 33.03
C PRO A 26 6.39 10.16 32.60
N GLY A 27 6.18 8.98 31.99
CA GLY A 27 4.90 8.57 31.42
C GLY A 27 4.73 8.90 29.93
N VAL A 28 5.70 9.55 29.28
CA VAL A 28 5.76 9.64 27.81
C VAL A 28 6.51 8.44 27.26
N ASN A 29 5.85 7.64 26.42
CA ASN A 29 6.44 6.44 25.81
C ASN A 29 7.18 6.75 24.50
N ALA A 30 6.70 7.73 23.72
CA ALA A 30 7.33 8.17 22.47
C ALA A 30 6.85 9.55 22.04
N ALA A 31 7.70 10.30 21.35
CA ALA A 31 7.31 11.54 20.66
C ALA A 31 7.82 11.57 19.21
N VAL A 32 7.00 12.09 18.30
CA VAL A 32 7.36 12.38 16.91
C VAL A 32 7.13 13.86 16.66
N VAL A 33 8.15 14.57 16.19
CA VAL A 33 8.08 16.02 15.95
C VAL A 33 8.50 16.34 14.53
N SER A 34 7.67 17.11 13.84
CA SER A 34 7.89 17.56 12.46
C SER A 34 8.01 19.08 12.43
N TYR A 35 9.20 19.58 12.05
CA TYR A 35 9.42 21.00 11.78
C TYR A 35 8.57 21.50 10.60
N PRO A 36 8.57 20.85 9.42
CA PRO A 36 7.79 21.31 8.27
C PRO A 36 6.29 21.44 8.56
N GLU A 37 5.76 20.60 9.47
CA GLU A 37 4.34 20.62 9.83
C GLU A 37 4.03 21.39 11.12
N SER A 38 5.05 21.94 11.80
CA SER A 38 4.90 22.60 13.11
C SER A 38 4.12 21.73 14.12
N ARG A 39 4.41 20.43 14.16
CA ARG A 39 3.57 19.42 14.83
C ARG A 39 4.39 18.47 15.70
N ALA A 40 3.89 18.19 16.90
CA ALA A 40 4.37 17.12 17.77
C ALA A 40 3.23 16.14 18.10
N GLN A 41 3.50 14.85 17.95
CA GLN A 41 2.62 13.75 18.33
C GLN A 41 3.25 13.01 19.51
N VAL A 42 2.52 12.94 20.62
CA VAL A 42 3.03 12.36 21.87
C VAL A 42 2.18 11.16 22.27
N MET A 43 2.84 10.02 22.47
CA MET A 43 2.25 8.84 23.09
C MET A 43 2.64 8.85 24.55
N ALA A 44 1.65 8.99 25.43
CA ALA A 44 1.85 9.08 26.86
C ALA A 44 0.72 8.36 27.61
N ASP A 45 1.04 7.94 28.83
CA ASP A 45 0.09 7.39 29.79
C ASP A 45 -0.97 8.44 30.17
N THR A 46 -2.15 7.97 30.59
CA THR A 46 -3.29 8.83 30.98
C THR A 46 -2.99 9.73 32.19
N ALA A 47 -1.93 9.44 32.94
CA ALA A 47 -1.45 10.24 34.06
C ALA A 47 -0.70 11.51 33.63
N VAL A 48 -0.21 11.59 32.38
CA VAL A 48 0.51 12.76 31.87
C VAL A 48 -0.49 13.84 31.48
N SER A 49 -0.45 14.97 32.18
CA SER A 49 -1.33 16.09 31.90
C SER A 49 -0.87 16.88 30.67
N HIS A 50 -1.84 17.41 29.93
CA HIS A 50 -1.61 18.32 28.82
C HIS A 50 -0.73 19.53 29.20
N ASN A 51 -0.89 20.04 30.42
CA ASN A 51 -0.09 21.15 30.93
C ASN A 51 1.40 20.78 31.09
N GLN A 52 1.73 19.54 31.45
CA GLN A 52 3.13 19.09 31.54
C GLN A 52 3.79 19.05 30.16
N LEU A 53 3.07 18.58 29.14
CA LEU A 53 3.58 18.56 27.76
C LEU A 53 3.81 19.98 27.22
N LEU A 54 2.85 20.88 27.43
CA LEU A 54 2.97 22.28 27.04
C LEU A 54 4.08 23.01 27.80
N ALA A 55 4.26 22.72 29.09
CA ALA A 55 5.32 23.32 29.90
C ALA A 55 6.72 22.90 29.42
N ALA A 56 6.90 21.65 28.99
CA ALA A 56 8.18 21.19 28.42
C ALA A 56 8.51 21.90 27.10
N ILE A 57 7.50 22.13 26.24
CA ILE A 57 7.66 22.88 24.99
C ILE A 57 7.97 24.35 25.28
N ALA A 58 7.27 24.96 26.24
CA ALA A 58 7.49 26.35 26.66
C ALA A 58 8.87 26.57 27.29
N ALA A 59 9.39 25.59 28.03
CA ALA A 59 10.73 25.64 28.63
C ALA A 59 11.85 25.70 27.58
N LEU A 60 11.60 25.24 26.36
CA LEU A 60 12.50 25.36 25.21
C LEU A 60 12.34 26.69 24.44
N GLY A 61 11.41 27.56 24.86
CA GLY A 61 11.12 28.83 24.20
C GLY A 61 10.12 28.73 23.04
N TYR A 62 9.43 27.61 22.88
CA TYR A 62 8.43 27.41 21.83
C TYR A 62 7.00 27.58 22.37
N GLN A 63 6.07 27.90 21.48
CA GLN A 63 4.65 28.00 21.84
C GLN A 63 3.92 26.71 21.43
N GLY A 64 3.42 25.97 22.42
CA GLY A 64 2.60 24.79 22.19
C GLY A 64 1.11 25.10 22.32
N SER A 65 0.28 24.56 21.44
CA SER A 65 -1.17 24.48 21.66
C SER A 65 -1.66 23.05 21.45
N ILE A 66 -2.37 22.51 22.45
CA ILE A 66 -3.02 21.21 22.31
C ILE A 66 -4.16 21.37 21.33
N ARG A 67 -4.22 20.49 20.33
CA ARG A 67 -5.43 20.35 19.54
C ARG A 67 -6.46 19.60 20.37
N VAL A 68 -7.29 20.36 21.08
CA VAL A 68 -8.52 19.84 21.70
C VAL A 68 -9.54 19.70 20.59
N GLY A 69 -9.49 18.56 19.89
CA GLY A 69 -10.67 18.06 19.22
C GLY A 69 -11.62 17.58 20.30
N ASP A 70 -12.80 18.18 20.40
CA ASP A 70 -13.90 17.67 21.22
C ASP A 70 -14.02 16.16 21.03
N PHE A 71 -13.90 15.38 22.11
CA PHE A 71 -14.49 14.04 22.21
C PHE A 71 -16.02 14.18 22.27
N LYS A 72 -16.62 14.78 21.24
CA LYS A 72 -18.05 14.67 20.97
C LYS A 72 -18.22 13.56 19.97
N ASP A 73 -19.08 12.62 20.33
CA ASP A 73 -19.64 11.55 19.52
C ASP A 73 -19.31 11.72 18.04
N GLU A 74 -18.42 10.86 17.54
CA GLU A 74 -18.25 10.75 16.09
C GLU A 74 -19.65 10.59 15.49
N PRO A 75 -20.00 11.39 14.47
CA PRO A 75 -21.26 11.21 13.79
C PRO A 75 -21.27 9.76 13.34
N LYS A 76 -22.29 9.00 13.77
CA LYS A 76 -22.54 7.65 13.25
C LYS A 76 -22.34 7.76 11.75
N ILE A 77 -21.39 6.99 11.20
CA ILE A 77 -21.00 7.01 9.77
C ILE A 77 -22.22 6.97 8.84
N ARG A 78 -23.36 6.48 9.32
CA ARG A 78 -24.65 6.46 8.61
C ARG A 78 -25.19 7.85 8.21
N ASP A 79 -24.87 8.92 8.95
CA ASP A 79 -25.47 10.24 8.71
C ASP A 79 -24.56 11.20 7.91
N ALA A 80 -23.25 10.93 7.83
CA ALA A 80 -22.28 11.71 7.04
C ALA A 80 -22.08 11.19 5.60
N LEU A 81 -22.75 10.08 5.23
CA LEU A 81 -22.72 9.46 3.89
C LEU A 81 -23.71 10.09 2.91
N GLU A 82 -24.47 11.11 3.30
CA GLU A 82 -25.22 11.93 2.35
C GLU A 82 -24.29 12.96 1.69
N GLY A 83 -23.48 12.49 0.74
CA GLY A 83 -22.85 13.36 -0.28
C GLY A 83 -21.35 13.15 -0.55
N ALA A 84 -20.60 12.51 0.35
CA ALA A 84 -19.19 12.17 0.13
C ALA A 84 -19.05 10.66 -0.17
N GLY A 85 -18.53 10.32 -1.35
CA GLY A 85 -18.39 8.93 -1.81
C GLY A 85 -17.55 8.08 -0.86
N LEU A 86 -17.86 6.78 -0.78
CA LEU A 86 -17.16 5.83 0.09
C LEU A 86 -15.67 5.70 -0.31
N HIS A 87 -14.77 5.69 0.67
CA HIS A 87 -13.34 5.40 0.48
C HIS A 87 -13.05 3.96 0.91
N ILE A 88 -12.49 3.14 0.01
CA ILE A 88 -12.17 1.74 0.28
C ILE A 88 -10.67 1.51 0.12
N ALA A 89 -10.02 1.03 1.19
CA ALA A 89 -8.64 0.56 1.13
C ALA A 89 -8.60 -0.95 0.86
N ILE A 90 -7.75 -1.38 -0.07
CA ILE A 90 -7.57 -2.79 -0.46
C ILE A 90 -6.09 -3.14 -0.36
N ILE A 91 -5.76 -4.21 0.38
CA ILE A 91 -4.38 -4.68 0.53
C ILE A 91 -4.15 -5.89 -0.40
N GLY A 92 -3.20 -5.73 -1.32
CA GLY A 92 -2.83 -6.69 -2.36
C GLY A 92 -3.40 -6.33 -3.73
N SER A 93 -2.87 -6.97 -4.77
CA SER A 93 -3.29 -6.79 -6.18
C SER A 93 -3.66 -8.10 -6.89
N GLY A 94 -3.85 -9.19 -6.14
CA GLY A 94 -4.28 -10.48 -6.68
C GLY A 94 -5.72 -10.50 -7.17
N GLY A 95 -6.19 -11.66 -7.65
CA GLY A 95 -7.54 -11.80 -8.23
C GLY A 95 -8.68 -11.31 -7.32
N ALA A 96 -8.61 -11.57 -6.01
CA ALA A 96 -9.60 -11.08 -5.04
C ALA A 96 -9.58 -9.55 -4.91
N ALA A 97 -8.39 -8.96 -4.81
CA ALA A 97 -8.21 -7.52 -4.67
C ALA A 97 -8.66 -6.76 -5.93
N MET A 98 -8.30 -7.26 -7.13
CA MET A 98 -8.77 -6.68 -8.39
C MET A 98 -10.28 -6.72 -8.51
N ALA A 99 -10.90 -7.87 -8.21
CA ALA A 99 -12.36 -7.99 -8.28
C ALA A 99 -13.05 -7.03 -7.30
N ALA A 100 -12.52 -6.91 -6.08
CA ALA A 100 -13.04 -5.97 -5.09
C ALA A 100 -12.85 -4.50 -5.51
N ALA A 101 -11.68 -4.13 -6.03
CA ALA A 101 -11.36 -2.77 -6.45
C ALA A 101 -12.26 -2.30 -7.59
N LEU A 102 -12.40 -3.11 -8.63
CA LEU A 102 -13.26 -2.80 -9.77
C LEU A 102 -14.72 -2.71 -9.33
N LYS A 103 -15.17 -3.65 -8.50
CA LYS A 103 -16.56 -3.61 -8.02
C LYS A 103 -16.84 -2.41 -7.14
N ALA A 104 -15.90 -2.03 -6.28
CA ALA A 104 -16.00 -0.83 -5.45
C ALA A 104 -16.17 0.44 -6.31
N VAL A 105 -15.34 0.61 -7.34
CA VAL A 105 -15.44 1.75 -8.26
C VAL A 105 -16.75 1.73 -9.05
N GLU A 106 -17.21 0.58 -9.53
CA GLU A 106 -18.53 0.46 -10.17
C GLU A 106 -19.69 0.91 -9.26
N GLN A 107 -19.52 0.79 -7.94
CA GLN A 107 -20.50 1.26 -6.95
C GLN A 107 -20.27 2.72 -6.51
N GLY A 108 -19.38 3.44 -7.17
CA GLY A 108 -19.11 4.86 -6.91
C GLY A 108 -18.13 5.14 -5.76
N ALA A 109 -17.45 4.11 -5.24
CA ALA A 109 -16.40 4.31 -4.24
C ALA A 109 -15.09 4.74 -4.91
N THR A 110 -14.25 5.45 -4.15
CA THR A 110 -12.84 5.64 -4.50
C THR A 110 -12.00 4.59 -3.78
N VAL A 111 -10.96 4.11 -4.44
CA VAL A 111 -10.16 2.97 -3.95
C VAL A 111 -8.70 3.38 -3.78
N THR A 112 -8.12 3.02 -2.64
CA THR A 112 -6.66 2.97 -2.47
C THR A 112 -6.24 1.51 -2.43
N LEU A 113 -5.50 1.04 -3.44
CA LEU A 113 -4.98 -0.32 -3.53
C LEU A 113 -3.50 -0.31 -3.16
N ILE A 114 -3.09 -1.16 -2.22
CA ILE A 114 -1.71 -1.20 -1.73
C ILE A 114 -1.06 -2.54 -2.07
N GLU A 115 -0.01 -2.54 -2.89
CA GLU A 115 0.73 -3.74 -3.28
C GLU A 115 2.21 -3.60 -2.92
N ARG A 116 2.77 -4.62 -2.28
CA ARG A 116 4.16 -4.63 -1.82
C ARG A 116 5.15 -5.12 -2.87
N GLY A 117 4.69 -5.95 -3.81
CA GLY A 117 5.52 -6.58 -4.84
C GLY A 117 5.00 -6.35 -6.25
N THR A 118 5.10 -7.40 -7.08
CA THR A 118 4.63 -7.35 -8.47
C THR A 118 3.10 -7.35 -8.52
N ILE A 119 2.54 -6.40 -9.26
CA ILE A 119 1.10 -6.29 -9.51
C ILE A 119 0.53 -7.60 -10.09
N GLY A 120 -0.68 -7.95 -9.67
CA GLY A 120 -1.41 -9.15 -10.10
C GLY A 120 -1.23 -10.35 -9.18
N GLY A 121 -0.34 -10.27 -8.20
CA GLY A 121 -0.14 -11.28 -7.18
C GLY A 121 0.17 -12.68 -7.75
N THR A 122 -0.39 -13.72 -7.14
CA THR A 122 0.00 -15.11 -7.43
C THR A 122 -0.48 -15.61 -8.79
N CYS A 123 -1.75 -15.40 -9.13
CA CYS A 123 -2.41 -16.13 -10.23
C CYS A 123 -1.70 -15.92 -11.58
N VAL A 124 -1.37 -14.66 -11.90
CA VAL A 124 -0.72 -14.30 -13.16
C VAL A 124 0.79 -14.52 -13.12
N ASN A 125 1.46 -14.17 -12.01
CA ASN A 125 2.93 -14.15 -11.98
C ASN A 125 3.57 -15.51 -11.69
N ILE A 126 3.07 -16.24 -10.70
CA ILE A 126 3.77 -17.41 -10.13
C ILE A 126 2.83 -18.59 -9.80
N GLY A 127 1.64 -18.59 -10.37
CA GLY A 127 0.58 -19.54 -10.05
C GLY A 127 -0.07 -20.15 -11.28
N CYS A 128 -1.36 -19.87 -11.47
CA CYS A 128 -2.18 -20.51 -12.47
C CYS A 128 -1.65 -20.32 -13.89
N VAL A 129 -1.39 -19.07 -14.31
CA VAL A 129 -0.95 -18.79 -15.68
C VAL A 129 0.34 -19.54 -16.05
N PRO A 130 1.47 -19.36 -15.34
CA PRO A 130 2.70 -20.06 -15.70
C PRO A 130 2.59 -21.58 -15.57
N SER A 131 1.89 -22.10 -14.56
CA SER A 131 1.72 -23.56 -14.40
C SER A 131 0.94 -24.19 -15.55
N LYS A 132 -0.17 -23.57 -16.01
CA LYS A 132 -0.99 -24.14 -17.09
C LYS A 132 -0.30 -24.05 -18.44
N ILE A 133 0.51 -23.00 -18.67
CA ILE A 133 1.37 -22.91 -19.86
C ILE A 133 2.38 -24.06 -19.87
N MET A 134 3.07 -24.30 -18.75
CA MET A 134 4.08 -25.37 -18.67
C MET A 134 3.45 -26.76 -18.77
N ILE A 135 2.30 -27.00 -18.14
CA ILE A 135 1.53 -28.25 -18.28
C ILE A 135 1.15 -28.49 -19.74
N ARG A 136 0.75 -27.44 -20.48
CA ARG A 136 0.44 -27.58 -21.90
C ARG A 136 1.67 -27.93 -22.73
N ALA A 137 2.81 -27.31 -22.46
CA ALA A 137 4.08 -27.66 -23.13
C ALA A 137 4.48 -29.12 -22.82
N ALA A 138 4.35 -29.56 -21.57
CA ALA A 138 4.60 -30.94 -21.16
C ALA A 138 3.66 -31.92 -21.87
N HIS A 139 2.37 -31.57 -22.01
CA HIS A 139 1.40 -32.39 -22.72
C HIS A 139 1.76 -32.55 -24.20
N ILE A 140 2.24 -31.48 -24.86
CA ILE A 140 2.73 -31.58 -26.25
C ILE A 140 3.97 -32.47 -26.35
N ALA A 141 4.92 -32.34 -25.42
CA ALA A 141 6.12 -33.17 -25.40
C ALA A 141 5.78 -34.66 -25.16
N HIS A 142 4.79 -34.92 -24.30
CA HIS A 142 4.27 -36.26 -24.04
C HIS A 142 3.60 -36.86 -25.29
N LEU A 143 2.67 -36.14 -25.94
CA LEU A 143 2.00 -36.64 -27.15
C LEU A 143 2.91 -36.79 -28.37
N ARG A 144 4.05 -36.09 -28.42
CA ARG A 144 5.08 -36.34 -29.44
C ARG A 144 5.86 -37.64 -29.19
N ARG A 145 5.98 -38.03 -27.91
CA ARG A 145 6.72 -39.21 -27.47
C ARG A 145 5.89 -40.48 -27.56
N GLU A 146 4.60 -40.39 -27.27
CA GLU A 146 3.71 -41.53 -27.25
C GLU A 146 2.26 -41.13 -27.53
N SER A 147 1.54 -42.02 -28.17
CA SER A 147 0.10 -41.90 -28.37
C SER A 147 -0.54 -43.29 -28.50
N PRO A 148 -1.86 -43.42 -28.26
CA PRO A 148 -2.57 -44.65 -28.59
C PRO A 148 -2.54 -45.03 -30.08
N PHE A 149 -2.03 -44.14 -30.95
CA PHE A 149 -2.00 -44.29 -32.39
C PHE A 149 -0.59 -44.60 -32.95
N ASP A 150 0.37 -44.97 -32.09
CA ASP A 150 1.77 -45.16 -32.50
C ASP A 150 1.96 -46.30 -33.53
N GLY A 151 0.99 -47.22 -33.63
CA GLY A 151 0.96 -48.23 -34.70
C GLY A 151 0.71 -47.66 -36.11
N GLY A 152 0.16 -46.45 -36.21
CA GLY A 152 -0.12 -45.76 -37.49
C GLY A 152 0.55 -44.38 -37.63
N ILE A 153 1.12 -43.84 -36.55
CA ILE A 153 1.78 -42.53 -36.52
C ILE A 153 3.10 -42.67 -35.77
N ALA A 154 4.23 -42.53 -36.47
CA ALA A 154 5.53 -42.67 -35.83
C ALA A 154 5.78 -41.57 -34.78
N ALA A 155 6.13 -41.98 -33.56
CA ALA A 155 6.52 -41.07 -32.48
C ALA A 155 8.02 -40.74 -32.51
N THR A 156 8.40 -39.60 -31.92
CA THR A 156 9.82 -39.19 -31.78
C THR A 156 10.03 -38.52 -30.45
N VAL A 157 11.11 -38.86 -29.74
CA VAL A 157 11.49 -38.12 -28.51
C VAL A 157 11.85 -36.69 -28.88
N PRO A 158 11.06 -35.67 -28.47
CA PRO A 158 11.35 -34.31 -28.88
C PRO A 158 12.51 -33.73 -28.06
N ALA A 159 13.42 -33.01 -28.73
CA ALA A 159 14.37 -32.14 -28.05
C ALA A 159 13.62 -31.03 -27.31
N ILE A 160 13.96 -30.79 -26.04
CA ILE A 160 13.32 -29.77 -25.20
C ILE A 160 14.30 -28.64 -24.93
N ASP A 161 14.05 -27.49 -25.55
CA ASP A 161 14.71 -26.23 -25.20
C ASP A 161 13.91 -25.53 -24.09
N ARG A 162 14.31 -25.78 -22.83
CA ARG A 162 13.61 -25.20 -21.67
C ARG A 162 13.72 -23.67 -21.63
N SER A 163 14.80 -23.09 -22.16
CA SER A 163 15.02 -21.65 -22.20
C SER A 163 13.97 -20.97 -23.06
N LYS A 164 13.73 -21.47 -24.28
CA LYS A 164 12.66 -20.96 -25.16
C LYS A 164 11.27 -21.13 -24.56
N LEU A 165 10.99 -22.26 -23.91
CA LEU A 165 9.71 -22.48 -23.23
C LEU A 165 9.51 -21.50 -22.06
N LEU A 166 10.58 -21.19 -21.32
CA LEU A 166 10.52 -20.21 -20.22
C LEU A 166 10.28 -18.81 -20.74
N ALA A 167 10.99 -18.40 -21.80
CA ALA A 167 10.80 -17.11 -22.44
C ALA A 167 9.36 -16.94 -22.96
N GLN A 168 8.80 -17.97 -23.62
CA GLN A 168 7.41 -17.95 -24.07
C GLN A 168 6.42 -17.85 -22.89
N GLN A 169 6.65 -18.62 -21.83
CA GLN A 169 5.82 -18.55 -20.61
C GLN A 169 5.85 -17.16 -19.99
N GLN A 170 7.05 -16.59 -19.83
CA GLN A 170 7.24 -15.28 -19.19
C GLN A 170 6.61 -14.16 -20.03
N ALA A 171 6.78 -14.20 -21.36
CA ALA A 171 6.15 -13.21 -22.25
C ALA A 171 4.61 -13.19 -22.11
N ARG A 172 3.97 -14.36 -21.97
CA ARG A 172 2.51 -14.42 -21.74
C ARG A 172 2.12 -13.97 -20.33
N VAL A 173 2.95 -14.23 -19.32
CA VAL A 173 2.73 -13.70 -17.97
C VAL A 173 2.77 -12.17 -17.98
N ASP A 174 3.80 -11.59 -18.60
CA ASP A 174 3.98 -10.13 -18.65
C ASP A 174 2.87 -9.45 -19.46
N GLU A 175 2.51 -10.01 -20.62
CA GLU A 175 1.38 -9.54 -21.44
C GLU A 175 0.08 -9.49 -20.63
N LEU A 176 -0.24 -10.58 -19.92
CA LEU A 176 -1.47 -10.67 -19.14
C LEU A 176 -1.43 -9.78 -17.90
N ARG A 177 -0.29 -9.64 -17.23
CA ARG A 177 -0.14 -8.71 -16.10
C ARG A 177 -0.42 -7.27 -16.56
N HIS A 178 0.21 -6.85 -17.64
CA HIS A 178 0.02 -5.51 -18.19
C HIS A 178 -1.45 -5.29 -18.60
N ALA A 179 -2.01 -6.19 -19.41
CA ALA A 179 -3.33 -6.00 -20.00
C ALA A 179 -4.50 -6.17 -19.01
N LYS A 180 -4.34 -6.99 -17.96
CA LYS A 180 -5.44 -7.37 -17.05
C LYS A 180 -5.29 -6.85 -15.63
N TYR A 181 -4.17 -6.22 -15.31
CA TYR A 181 -3.92 -5.66 -13.99
C TYR A 181 -3.39 -4.23 -14.10
N GLU A 182 -2.16 -4.04 -14.56
CA GLU A 182 -1.49 -2.71 -14.55
C GLU A 182 -2.29 -1.69 -15.37
N GLY A 183 -2.57 -1.96 -16.64
CA GLY A 183 -3.31 -1.03 -17.50
C GLY A 183 -4.77 -0.79 -17.07
N ILE A 184 -5.37 -1.73 -16.33
CA ILE A 184 -6.72 -1.53 -15.78
C ILE A 184 -6.68 -0.60 -14.57
N LEU A 185 -5.67 -0.76 -13.69
CA LEU A 185 -5.48 0.08 -12.53
C LEU A 185 -5.09 1.51 -12.95
N ASP A 186 -4.10 1.64 -13.83
CA ASP A 186 -3.60 2.94 -14.32
C ASP A 186 -4.66 3.70 -15.13
N GLY A 187 -5.53 2.98 -15.84
CA GLY A 187 -6.62 3.55 -16.63
C GLY A 187 -7.83 4.02 -15.82
N ASN A 188 -7.85 3.80 -14.49
CA ASN A 188 -9.01 4.10 -13.65
C ASN A 188 -8.71 5.24 -12.65
N PRO A 189 -9.21 6.47 -12.87
CA PRO A 189 -8.90 7.61 -12.02
C PRO A 189 -9.47 7.51 -10.60
N ALA A 190 -10.42 6.60 -10.35
CA ALA A 190 -10.96 6.36 -9.01
C ALA A 190 -10.11 5.39 -8.19
N ILE A 191 -9.05 4.80 -8.77
CA ILE A 191 -8.13 3.89 -8.09
C ILE A 191 -6.76 4.55 -7.96
N THR A 192 -6.28 4.67 -6.74
CA THR A 192 -4.90 5.05 -6.44
C THR A 192 -4.12 3.82 -6.02
N VAL A 193 -3.01 3.53 -6.69
CA VAL A 193 -2.12 2.41 -6.34
C VAL A 193 -0.95 2.93 -5.51
N LEU A 194 -0.72 2.31 -4.34
CA LEU A 194 0.45 2.55 -3.51
C LEU A 194 1.37 1.34 -3.54
N HIS A 195 2.63 1.55 -3.92
CA HIS A 195 3.66 0.52 -3.89
C HIS A 195 4.31 0.49 -2.50
N GLY A 196 3.89 -0.45 -1.66
CA GLY A 196 4.36 -0.56 -0.30
C GLY A 196 3.67 -1.67 0.50
N GLU A 197 4.15 -1.88 1.71
CA GLU A 197 3.61 -2.87 2.63
C GLU A 197 2.67 -2.20 3.64
N ALA A 198 1.39 -2.60 3.61
CA ALA A 198 0.37 -2.11 4.54
C ALA A 198 0.29 -2.96 5.81
N ARG A 199 -0.05 -2.31 6.92
CA ARG A 199 -0.54 -2.93 8.15
C ARG A 199 -1.65 -2.08 8.76
N PHE A 200 -2.53 -2.70 9.55
CA PHE A 200 -3.53 -1.94 10.31
C PHE A 200 -2.86 -1.11 11.40
N LYS A 201 -3.30 0.14 11.54
CA LYS A 201 -3.04 0.97 12.73
C LYS A 201 -4.15 0.76 13.75
N ASP A 202 -5.39 0.77 13.26
CA ASP A 202 -6.65 0.57 13.96
C ASP A 202 -7.70 0.03 12.96
N ASP A 203 -8.99 0.03 13.33
CA ASP A 203 -10.08 -0.51 12.52
C ASP A 203 -10.48 0.37 11.33
N GLN A 204 -10.02 1.62 11.28
CA GLN A 204 -10.35 2.59 10.24
C GLN A 204 -9.13 3.09 9.45
N SER A 205 -7.90 2.69 9.80
CA SER A 205 -6.70 3.22 9.14
C SER A 205 -5.55 2.22 9.00
N LEU A 206 -4.76 2.45 7.94
CA LEU A 206 -3.58 1.66 7.58
C LEU A 206 -2.31 2.50 7.67
N VAL A 207 -1.20 1.87 8.06
CA VAL A 207 0.15 2.40 7.84
C VAL A 207 0.76 1.68 6.66
N VAL A 208 1.24 2.44 5.67
CA VAL A 208 1.93 1.89 4.50
C VAL A 208 3.42 2.25 4.58
N ARG A 209 4.28 1.24 4.57
CA ARG A 209 5.71 1.40 4.35
C ARG A 209 5.95 1.37 2.84
N LEU A 210 6.15 2.56 2.24
CA LEU A 210 6.39 2.68 0.81
C LEU A 210 7.71 2.00 0.41
N ASN A 211 7.72 1.42 -0.79
CA ASN A 211 8.94 0.87 -1.38
C ASN A 211 9.88 2.02 -1.79
N GLU A 212 11.16 1.94 -1.43
CA GLU A 212 12.16 2.90 -1.87
C GLU A 212 12.29 2.87 -3.40
N GLY A 213 12.24 4.04 -4.05
CA GLY A 213 12.33 4.20 -5.51
C GLY A 213 10.99 4.35 -6.26
N PHE A 214 9.84 4.23 -5.58
CA PHE A 214 8.52 4.62 -6.12
C PHE A 214 8.02 5.98 -5.59
N GLY A 215 8.81 6.65 -4.75
CA GLY A 215 8.61 8.03 -4.34
C GLY A 215 9.25 8.99 -5.34
N GLU A 216 8.48 9.99 -5.78
CA GLU A 216 8.84 11.12 -6.65
C GLU A 216 8.72 10.92 -8.18
N GLN A 217 7.47 10.98 -8.67
CA GLN A 217 7.14 11.74 -9.88
C GLN A 217 5.92 12.64 -9.59
N TRP A 218 6.11 13.60 -8.70
CA TRP A 218 5.30 14.82 -8.65
C TRP A 218 6.22 15.99 -8.96
N ASN A 219 6.48 16.24 -10.24
CA ASN A 219 6.92 17.57 -10.68
C ASN A 219 6.55 17.85 -12.14
N GLN A 220 5.68 18.85 -12.27
CA GLN A 220 5.54 19.81 -13.36
C GLN A 220 5.02 19.31 -14.73
N LYS A 221 3.75 19.66 -15.00
CA LYS A 221 3.29 19.94 -16.37
C LYS A 221 4.16 21.05 -16.97
N PRO A 222 4.74 20.89 -18.17
CA PRO A 222 5.20 22.03 -18.95
C PRO A 222 3.97 22.76 -19.52
N THR A 223 4.04 24.08 -19.48
CA THR A 223 3.20 25.05 -20.20
C THR A 223 3.09 24.76 -21.69
#